data_AF-A0A163V4Y2-F1
#
_entry.id   AF-A0A163V4Y2-F1
#
_cell.length_a   1.000
_cell.length_b   1.000
_cell.length_c   1.000
_cell.angle_alpha   90.00
_cell.angle_beta   90.00
_cell.angle_gamma   90.00
#
_symmetry.space_group_name_H-M   'P 1'
#
loop_
_entity.id
_entity.type
_entity.pdbx_description
1 polymer ?
#
loop_
_entity_poly.entity_id
_entity_poly.type
_entity_poly.pdbx_seq_one_letter_code
_entity_poly.pdbx_strand_id
1 'polypeptide(L)'
;MTGTKFEAPPKSVTSIWPAVTVLAFACVVFAVAQSYSETARRFPSIIALVLAVLALFDMYGRTRLPGHDALNTFWGSGFSRREMTHNPGLRDEIAVLGWVLSAFAALAVLGILAGAPLFTLFYI
;
A
#
# COMPACT_ATOMS: atom_id res chain seq x y z
N MET A 1 26.58 28.41 13.04
CA MET A 1 26.02 27.15 12.54
C MET A 1 24.88 26.74 13.45
N THR A 2 23.66 27.18 13.16
CA THR A 2 22.46 26.81 13.90
C THR A 2 22.11 25.37 13.56
N GLY A 3 22.39 24.45 14.49
CA GLY A 3 22.02 23.05 14.36
C GLY A 3 20.53 22.92 14.14
N THR A 4 20.14 22.46 12.95
CA THR A 4 18.77 22.06 12.66
C THR A 4 18.43 20.92 13.61
N LYS A 5 17.60 21.20 14.62
CA LYS A 5 17.04 20.15 15.47
C LYS A 5 16.29 19.21 14.54
N PHE A 6 16.77 17.98 14.42
CA PHE A 6 16.05 16.95 13.70
C PHE A 6 14.78 16.62 14.49
N GLU A 7 13.66 17.28 14.17
CA GLU A 7 12.34 16.87 14.64
C GLU A 7 12.14 15.38 14.37
N ALA A 8 11.74 14.66 15.43
CA ALA A 8 11.43 13.25 15.36
C ALA A 8 10.24 13.03 14.40
N PRO A 9 10.21 11.91 13.66
CA PRO A 9 9.12 11.62 12.74
C PRO A 9 7.76 11.61 13.47
N PRO A 10 6.68 12.08 12.83
CA PRO A 10 5.35 12.10 13.44
C PRO A 10 4.95 10.70 13.92
N LYS A 11 4.42 10.63 15.15
CA LYS A 11 3.98 9.34 15.73
C LYS A 11 2.90 8.66 14.90
N SER A 12 2.08 9.42 14.15
CA SER A 12 1.10 8.87 13.21
C SER A 12 1.76 7.97 12.16
N VAL A 13 2.90 8.42 11.62
CA VAL A 13 3.64 7.74 10.55
C VAL A 13 4.48 6.60 11.09
N THR A 14 5.02 6.68 12.32
CA THR A 14 5.84 5.60 12.89
C THR A 14 5.04 4.57 13.69
N SER A 15 3.76 4.83 13.96
CA SER A 15 2.91 3.90 14.72
C SER A 15 2.67 2.60 13.94
N ILE A 16 2.24 1.56 14.65
CA ILE A 16 1.86 0.27 14.03
C ILE A 16 0.51 0.33 13.28
N TRP A 17 -0.31 1.34 13.58
CA TRP A 17 -1.69 1.43 13.12
C TRP A 17 -1.87 1.47 11.60
N PRO A 18 -1.03 2.18 10.80
CA PRO A 18 -1.09 2.10 9.35
C PRO A 18 -0.98 0.65 8.83
N ALA A 19 0.00 -0.10 9.33
CA ALA A 19 0.20 -1.49 8.95
C ALA A 19 -0.99 -2.37 9.35
N VAL A 20 -1.53 -2.17 10.55
CA VAL A 20 -2.73 -2.88 11.03
C VAL A 20 -3.95 -2.59 10.15
N THR A 21 -4.14 -1.33 9.76
CA THR A 21 -5.25 -0.92 8.87
C THR A 21 -5.12 -1.58 7.50
N VAL A 22 -3.92 -1.63 6.92
CA VAL A 22 -3.68 -2.31 5.65
C VAL A 22 -3.93 -3.82 5.77
N LEU A 23 -3.50 -4.45 6.87
CA LEU A 23 -3.74 -5.87 7.11
C LEU A 23 -5.23 -6.17 7.25
N ALA A 24 -5.98 -5.34 7.99
CA ALA A 24 -7.43 -5.46 8.11
C ALA A 24 -8.12 -5.31 6.75
N PHE A 25 -7.68 -4.34 5.93
CA PHE A 25 -8.19 -4.16 4.58
C PHE A 25 -7.90 -5.39 3.69
N ALA A 26 -6.70 -5.97 3.78
CA ALA A 26 -6.35 -7.19 3.07
C ALA A 26 -7.29 -8.36 3.44
N CYS A 27 -7.60 -8.54 4.73
CA CYS A 27 -8.56 -9.54 5.19
C CYS A 27 -9.96 -9.31 4.61
N VAL A 28 -10.44 -8.05 4.58
CA VAL A 28 -11.74 -7.70 3.98
C VAL A 28 -11.75 -8.03 2.50
N VAL A 29 -10.71 -7.62 1.74
CA VAL A 29 -10.61 -7.92 0.30
C VAL A 29 -10.61 -9.43 0.06
N PHE A 30 -9.87 -10.20 0.86
CA PHE A 30 -9.85 -11.66 0.76
C PHE A 30 -11.22 -12.28 1.01
N ALA A 31 -11.95 -11.81 2.04
CA ALA A 31 -13.28 -12.29 2.38
C ALA A 31 -14.30 -11.98 1.27
N VAL A 32 -14.27 -10.76 0.72
CA VAL A 32 -15.12 -10.36 -0.40
C VAL A 32 -14.81 -11.19 -1.64
N ALA A 33 -13.54 -11.44 -1.94
CA ALA A 33 -13.11 -12.25 -3.09
C ALA A 33 -13.69 -13.67 -3.08
N GLN A 34 -14.00 -14.23 -1.90
CA GLN A 34 -14.58 -15.57 -1.81
C GLN A 34 -16.00 -15.66 -2.37
N SER A 35 -16.69 -14.52 -2.53
CA SER A 35 -18.02 -14.46 -3.15
C SER A 35 -17.98 -14.51 -4.69
N TYR A 36 -16.80 -14.42 -5.30
CA TYR A 36 -16.64 -14.39 -6.76
C TYR A 36 -16.56 -15.80 -7.36
N SER A 37 -16.80 -15.91 -8.67
CA SER A 37 -16.58 -17.15 -9.41
C SER A 37 -15.12 -17.59 -9.33
N GLU A 38 -14.85 -18.87 -9.57
CA GLU A 38 -13.52 -19.46 -9.35
C GLU A 38 -12.41 -18.70 -10.09
N THR A 39 -12.65 -18.31 -11.34
CA THR A 39 -11.71 -17.53 -12.15
C THR A 39 -11.57 -16.10 -11.64
N ALA A 40 -12.69 -15.41 -11.36
CA ALA A 40 -12.69 -14.01 -10.94
C ALA A 40 -12.09 -13.82 -9.53
N ARG A 41 -12.14 -14.85 -8.67
CA ARG A 41 -11.58 -14.83 -7.31
C ARG A 41 -10.05 -14.82 -7.27
N ARG A 42 -9.38 -15.40 -8.27
CA ARG A 42 -7.92 -15.62 -8.23
C ARG A 42 -7.15 -14.31 -8.08
N PHE A 43 -7.49 -13.31 -8.89
CA PHE A 43 -6.77 -12.03 -8.89
C PHE A 43 -6.94 -11.26 -7.57
N PRO A 44 -8.17 -10.98 -7.07
CA PRO A 44 -8.35 -10.32 -5.78
C PRO A 44 -7.73 -11.08 -4.60
N SER A 45 -7.73 -12.41 -4.64
CA SER A 45 -7.10 -13.23 -3.59
C SER A 45 -5.58 -13.08 -3.57
N ILE A 46 -4.92 -13.04 -4.73
CA ILE A 46 -3.49 -12.78 -4.84
C ILE A 46 -3.16 -11.37 -4.34
N ILE A 47 -3.96 -10.37 -4.74
CA ILE A 47 -3.77 -8.99 -4.25
C ILE A 47 -3.90 -8.93 -2.73
N ALA A 48 -4.92 -9.56 -2.14
CA ALA A 48 -5.09 -9.62 -0.69
C ALA A 48 -3.91 -10.31 0.01
N LEU A 49 -3.40 -11.42 -0.55
CA LEU A 49 -2.23 -12.11 -0.01
C LEU A 49 -0.98 -11.21 -0.03
N VAL A 50 -0.71 -10.55 -1.16
CA VAL A 50 0.43 -9.63 -1.30
C VAL A 50 0.30 -8.47 -0.32
N LEU A 51 -0.90 -7.86 -0.20
CA LEU A 51 -1.16 -6.80 0.77
C LEU A 51 -0.92 -7.27 2.21
N ALA A 52 -1.38 -8.48 2.56
CA ALA A 52 -1.18 -9.03 3.89
C ALA A 52 0.32 -9.24 4.18
N VAL A 53 1.07 -9.83 3.24
CA VAL A 53 2.52 -10.05 3.39
C VAL A 53 3.26 -8.73 3.55
N LEU A 54 2.98 -7.73 2.71
CA LEU A 54 3.61 -6.41 2.79
C LEU A 54 3.24 -5.69 4.09
N ALA A 55 1.99 -5.78 4.54
CA ALA A 55 1.54 -5.21 5.80
C ALA A 55 2.24 -5.86 7.00
N LEU A 56 2.49 -7.17 6.96
CA LEU A 56 3.27 -7.85 8.00
C LEU A 56 4.72 -7.37 8.04
N PHE A 57 5.36 -7.18 6.89
CA PHE A 57 6.72 -6.60 6.83
C PHE A 57 6.76 -5.15 7.31
N ASP A 58 5.80 -4.32 6.91
CA ASP A 58 5.68 -2.93 7.39
C ASP A 58 5.44 -2.89 8.91
N MET A 59 4.54 -3.75 9.40
CA MET A 59 4.28 -3.92 10.82
C MET A 59 5.55 -4.32 11.58
N TYR A 60 6.30 -5.29 11.06
CA TYR A 60 7.56 -5.75 11.65
C TYR A 60 8.59 -4.62 11.73
N GLY A 61 8.77 -3.86 10.65
CA GLY A 61 9.70 -2.73 10.60
C GLY A 61 9.36 -1.59 11.59
N ARG A 62 8.09 -1.49 11.98
CA ARG A 62 7.57 -0.54 12.99
C ARG A 62 7.64 -1.06 14.42
N THR A 63 7.88 -2.36 14.62
CA THR A 63 8.10 -2.93 15.95
C THR A 63 9.53 -2.73 16.44
N ARG A 64 9.78 -3.02 17.72
CA ARG A 64 11.14 -3.08 18.32
C ARG A 64 11.64 -4.52 18.44
N LEU A 65 11.16 -5.42 17.58
CA LEU A 65 11.54 -6.83 17.61
C LEU A 65 12.96 -7.03 17.04
N PRO A 66 13.71 -8.05 17.52
CA PRO A 66 15.09 -8.27 17.08
C PRO A 66 15.18 -8.43 15.56
N GLY A 67 16.11 -7.71 14.92
CA GLY A 67 16.27 -7.73 13.46
C GLY A 67 15.45 -6.69 12.70
N HIS A 68 14.64 -5.86 13.38
CA HIS A 68 13.93 -4.76 12.71
C HIS A 68 14.91 -3.76 12.04
N ASP A 69 16.08 -3.52 12.62
CA ASP A 69 17.09 -2.60 12.04
C ASP A 69 17.69 -3.14 10.74
N ALA A 70 17.91 -4.45 10.66
CA ALA A 70 18.37 -5.11 9.44
C ALA A 70 17.30 -5.03 8.34
N LEU A 71 16.03 -5.27 8.71
CA LEU A 71 14.90 -5.13 7.80
C LEU A 71 14.76 -3.68 7.29
N ASN A 72 14.80 -2.70 8.20
CA ASN A 72 14.71 -1.28 7.87
C ASN A 72 15.87 -0.80 6.99
N THR A 73 17.05 -1.39 7.16
CA THR A 73 18.23 -1.08 6.34
C THR A 73 18.13 -1.72 4.95
N PHE A 74 17.72 -2.99 4.87
CA PHE A 74 17.60 -3.71 3.60
C PHE A 74 16.47 -3.16 2.71
N TRP A 75 15.30 -2.89 3.29
CA TRP A 75 14.14 -2.34 2.57
C TRP A 75 14.16 -0.82 2.42
N GLY A 76 15.03 -0.12 3.14
CA GLY A 76 14.96 1.35 3.23
C GLY A 76 13.68 1.86 3.92
N SER A 77 12.96 1.01 4.65
CA SER A 77 11.69 1.32 5.32
C SER A 77 11.85 2.13 6.61
N GLY A 78 13.08 2.49 6.98
CA GLY A 78 13.36 3.30 8.16
C GLY A 78 12.92 4.76 7.98
N PHE A 79 12.09 5.26 8.88
CA PHE A 79 11.64 6.67 8.93
C PHE A 79 12.73 7.67 9.36
N SER A 80 13.99 7.25 9.41
CA SER A 80 15.14 8.08 9.80
C SER A 80 15.65 8.98 8.68
N ARG A 81 15.37 8.66 7.41
CA ARG A 81 15.70 9.53 6.27
C ARG A 81 14.50 10.40 5.90
N ARG A 82 14.72 11.71 5.90
CA ARG A 82 13.69 12.75 5.68
C ARG A 82 13.35 12.89 4.20
N GLU A 83 12.17 12.42 3.81
CA GLU A 83 11.50 12.91 2.59
C GLU A 83 10.27 13.77 2.93
N MET A 84 9.63 13.57 4.09
CA MET A 84 8.55 14.44 4.58
C MET A 84 9.05 15.42 5.63
N THR A 85 9.04 16.71 5.28
CA THR A 85 9.41 17.84 6.15
C THR A 85 8.21 18.52 6.80
N HIS A 86 6.99 18.17 6.39
CA HIS A 86 5.74 18.69 6.95
C HIS A 86 4.68 17.58 6.98
N ASN A 87 3.70 17.72 7.89
CA ASN A 87 2.51 16.88 7.90
C ASN A 87 1.43 17.56 7.03
N PRO A 88 1.07 17.00 5.85
CA PRO A 88 0.04 17.59 5.00
C PRO A 88 -1.33 17.66 5.71
N GLY A 89 -2.20 18.57 5.29
CA GLY A 89 -3.55 18.61 5.81
C GLY A 89 -4.37 17.42 5.32
N LEU A 90 -5.38 17.00 6.09
CA LEU A 90 -6.27 15.89 5.71
C LEU A 90 -6.90 16.07 4.32
N ARG A 91 -7.16 17.32 3.92
CA ARG A 91 -7.68 17.65 2.58
C ARG A 91 -6.71 17.28 1.48
N ASP A 92 -5.43 17.53 1.68
CA ASP A 92 -4.39 17.25 0.69
C ASP A 92 -4.19 15.73 0.58
N GLU A 93 -4.24 15.01 1.70
CA GLU A 93 -4.19 13.53 1.72
C GLU A 93 -5.38 12.93 0.95
N ILE A 94 -6.60 13.41 1.20
CA ILE A 94 -7.80 12.95 0.49
C ILE A 94 -7.71 13.27 -1.01
N ALA A 95 -7.20 14.45 -1.37
CA ALA A 95 -7.02 14.83 -2.78
C ALA A 95 -6.03 13.90 -3.49
N VAL A 96 -4.91 13.55 -2.85
CA VAL A 96 -3.93 12.60 -3.40
C VAL A 96 -4.53 11.20 -3.52
N LEU A 97 -5.22 10.72 -2.48
CA LEU A 97 -5.91 9.43 -2.53
C LEU A 97 -6.93 9.37 -3.66
N GLY A 98 -7.75 10.42 -3.80
CA GLY A 98 -8.73 10.55 -4.88
C GLY A 98 -8.07 10.55 -6.26
N TRP A 99 -6.95 11.25 -6.42
CA TRP A 99 -6.18 11.26 -7.67
C TRP A 99 -5.62 9.88 -8.02
N VAL A 100 -5.00 9.20 -7.06
CA VAL A 100 -4.46 7.84 -7.24
C VAL A 100 -5.58 6.86 -7.60
N LEU A 101 -6.69 6.86 -6.87
CA LEU A 101 -7.85 6.01 -7.16
C LEU A 101 -8.42 6.27 -8.55
N SER A 102 -8.51 7.55 -8.97
CA SER A 102 -8.98 7.94 -10.29
C SER A 102 -8.05 7.43 -11.40
N ALA A 103 -6.73 7.51 -11.19
CA ALA A 103 -5.74 6.99 -12.14
C ALA A 103 -5.84 5.46 -12.27
N PHE A 104 -6.01 4.73 -11.17
CA PHE A 104 -6.24 3.28 -11.22
C PHE A 104 -7.57 2.92 -11.89
N ALA A 105 -8.64 3.66 -11.61
CA ALA A 105 -9.93 3.45 -12.28
C ALA A 105 -9.82 3.70 -13.79
N ALA A 106 -9.14 4.77 -14.21
CA ALA A 106 -8.88 5.06 -15.61
C ALA A 106 -8.04 3.96 -16.26
N LEU A 107 -6.97 3.51 -15.61
CA LEU A 107 -6.15 2.39 -16.10
C LEU A 107 -6.97 1.10 -16.23
N ALA A 108 -7.81 0.78 -15.25
CA ALA A 108 -8.66 -0.40 -15.31
C ALA A 108 -9.66 -0.31 -16.47
N VAL A 109 -10.35 0.82 -16.62
CA VAL A 109 -11.34 1.03 -17.69
C VAL A 109 -10.67 1.01 -19.07
N LEU A 110 -9.64 1.84 -19.27
CA LEU A 110 -8.92 1.93 -20.54
C LEU A 110 -8.16 0.65 -20.86
N GLY A 111 -7.56 0.02 -19.85
CA GLY A 111 -6.87 -1.26 -19.98
C GLY A 111 -7.80 -2.41 -20.33
N ILE A 112 -9.02 -2.45 -19.76
CA ILE A 112 -10.05 -3.40 -20.18
C ILE A 112 -10.54 -3.08 -21.60
N LEU A 113 -10.77 -1.81 -21.92
CA LEU A 113 -11.19 -1.36 -23.26
C LEU A 113 -10.18 -1.72 -24.35
N ALA A 114 -8.88 -1.62 -24.06
CA ALA A 114 -7.81 -2.05 -24.97
C ALA A 114 -7.57 -3.56 -24.93
N GLY A 115 -7.64 -4.17 -23.75
CA GLY A 115 -7.37 -5.59 -23.53
C GLY A 115 -8.45 -6.51 -24.09
N ALA A 116 -9.72 -6.11 -24.04
CA ALA A 116 -10.85 -6.88 -24.57
C ALA A 116 -10.75 -7.17 -26.08
N PRO A 117 -10.57 -6.17 -26.97
CA PRO A 117 -10.41 -6.41 -28.40
C PRO A 117 -9.15 -7.24 -28.71
N LEU A 118 -8.02 -6.95 -28.06
CA LEU A 118 -6.79 -7.74 -28.23
C LEU A 118 -6.98 -9.19 -27.80
N PHE A 119 -7.63 -9.44 -26.67
CA PHE A 119 -7.97 -10.77 -26.22
C PHE A 119 -8.83 -11.49 -27.27
N THR A 120 -9.91 -10.88 -27.75
CA THR A 120 -10.73 -11.51 -28.82
C THR A 120 -9.96 -11.74 -30.12
N LEU A 121 -8.97 -10.90 -30.45
CA LEU A 121 -8.22 -10.99 -31.69
C LEU A 121 -7.12 -12.07 -31.65
N PHE A 122 -6.52 -12.31 -30.48
CA PHE A 122 -5.46 -13.32 -30.27
C PHE A 122 -5.94 -14.63 -29.66
N TYR A 123 -7.18 -14.68 -29.16
CA TYR A 123 -7.79 -15.90 -28.62
C TYR A 123 -8.43 -16.79 -29.71
N ILE A 124 -8.56 -16.28 -30.93
CA ILE A 124 -8.91 -17.04 -32.15
C ILE A 124 -7.63 -17.55 -32.80
#